data_AF-A0A952T5I8-F1
#
_entry.id   AF-A0A952T5I8-F1
#
_cell.length_a   1.000
_cell.length_b   1.000
_cell.length_c   1.000
_cell.angle_alpha   90.00
_cell.angle_beta   90.00
_cell.angle_gamma   90.00
#
_symmetry.space_group_name_H-M   'P 1'
#
loop_
_entity.id
_entity.type
_entity.pdbx_description
1 polymer ?
#
loop_
_entity_poly.entity_id
_entity_poly.type
_entity_poly.pdbx_seq_one_letter_code
_entity_poly.pdbx_strand_id
1 'polypeptide(L)'
;MNSQTRQYLFGLIFIAVGGYQYYINDMLEFSMYVCAGSAFIVNALTTEPGLLPYKKPLVIVTWVLIVATALQFFYLLRYKFF
;
A
#
# COMPACT_ATOMS: atom_id res chain seq x y z
N MET A 1 15.94 8.73 -10.89
CA MET A 1 15.57 7.96 -9.67
C MET A 1 15.39 6.50 -10.04
N ASN A 2 15.94 5.59 -9.25
CA ASN A 2 15.73 4.15 -9.41
C ASN A 2 14.26 3.78 -9.10
N SER A 3 13.74 2.73 -9.75
CA SER A 3 12.35 2.25 -9.58
C SER A 3 12.05 1.89 -8.12
N GLN A 4 13.00 1.27 -7.43
CA GLN A 4 12.89 0.94 -6.00
C GLN A 4 12.70 2.19 -5.12
N THR A 5 13.51 3.22 -5.34
CA THR A 5 13.42 4.49 -4.59
C THR A 5 12.06 5.14 -4.77
N ARG A 6 11.47 5.06 -5.97
CA ARG A 6 10.12 5.57 -6.23
C ARG A 6 9.05 4.77 -5.46
N GLN A 7 9.17 3.45 -5.39
CA GLN A 7 8.21 2.61 -4.67
C GLN A 7 8.23 2.89 -3.17
N TYR A 8 9.42 3.00 -2.56
CA TYR A 8 9.52 3.41 -1.15
C TYR A 8 8.98 4.82 -0.92
N LEU A 9 9.25 5.76 -1.84
CA LEU A 9 8.72 7.13 -1.74
C LEU A 9 7.18 7.14 -1.79
N PHE A 10 6.59 6.42 -2.74
CA PHE A 10 5.13 6.29 -2.81
C PHE A 10 4.57 5.60 -1.56
N GLY A 11 5.20 4.51 -1.11
CA GLY A 11 4.84 3.84 0.13
C GLY A 11 4.81 4.80 1.32
N LEU A 12 5.85 5.60 1.49
CA LEU A 12 5.96 6.59 2.57
C LEU A 12 4.90 7.69 2.45
N ILE A 13 4.65 8.21 1.24
CA ILE A 13 3.60 9.21 1.01
C ILE A 13 2.23 8.63 1.40
N PHE A 14 1.92 7.41 0.97
CA PHE A 14 0.65 6.78 1.30
C PHE A 14 0.48 6.51 2.79
N ILE A 15 1.54 6.11 3.49
CA ILE A 15 1.49 5.97 4.96
C ILE A 15 1.31 7.34 5.63
N ALA A 16 1.97 8.40 5.16
CA ALA A 16 1.82 9.75 5.69
C ALA A 16 0.38 10.28 5.50
N VAL A 17 -0.19 10.07 4.31
CA VAL A 17 -1.60 10.39 4.03
C VAL A 17 -2.54 9.56 4.91
N GLY A 18 -2.25 8.26 5.10
CA GLY A 18 -2.96 7.43 6.07
C GLY A 18 -2.93 8.05 7.48
N GLY A 19 -1.77 8.47 7.97
CA GLY A 19 -1.65 9.14 9.26
C GLY A 19 -2.53 10.39 9.39
N TYR A 20 -2.64 11.18 8.31
CA TYR A 20 -3.57 12.31 8.26
C TYR A 20 -5.04 11.87 8.31
N GLN A 21 -5.40 10.80 7.60
CA GLN A 21 -6.77 10.26 7.61
C GLN A 21 -7.17 9.70 8.98
N TYR A 22 -6.22 9.09 9.68
CA TYR A 22 -6.40 8.66 11.07
C TYR A 22 -6.69 9.86 11.99
N TYR A 23 -5.99 10.98 11.81
CA TYR A 23 -6.22 12.20 12.58
C TYR A 23 -7.63 12.78 12.40
N ILE A 24 -8.20 12.72 11.19
CA ILE A 24 -9.58 13.17 10.94
C ILE A 24 -10.65 12.08 11.22
N ASN A 25 -10.26 10.97 11.85
CA ASN A 25 -11.11 9.82 12.18
C ASN A 25 -11.74 9.10 10.97
N ASP A 26 -11.18 9.26 9.78
CA ASP A 26 -11.60 8.50 8.60
C ASP A 26 -10.87 7.15 8.53
N MET A 27 -11.39 6.19 9.31
CA MET A 27 -10.80 4.85 9.42
C MET A 27 -10.86 4.07 8.11
N LEU A 28 -11.83 4.39 7.24
CA LEU A 28 -12.02 3.71 5.97
C LEU A 28 -10.93 4.14 4.97
N GLU A 29 -10.74 5.45 4.78
CA GLU A 29 -9.64 5.97 3.95
C GLU A 29 -8.28 5.67 4.55
N PHE A 30 -8.13 5.76 5.88
CA PHE A 30 -6.91 5.35 6.59
C PHE A 30 -6.50 3.94 6.21
N SER A 31 -7.42 2.98 6.34
CA SER A 31 -7.12 1.57 6.04
C SER A 31 -6.74 1.36 4.58
N MET A 32 -7.38 2.07 3.64
CA MET A 32 -7.03 2.03 2.22
C MET A 32 -5.61 2.55 1.97
N TYR A 33 -5.25 3.71 2.52
CA TYR A 33 -3.94 4.32 2.32
C TYR A 33 -2.81 3.53 2.98
N VAL A 34 -3.05 2.96 4.17
CA VAL A 34 -2.07 2.07 4.82
C VAL A 34 -1.88 0.78 4.03
N CYS A 35 -2.96 0.19 3.50
CA CYS A 35 -2.89 -1.01 2.67
C CYS A 35 -2.12 -0.75 1.37
N ALA A 36 -2.44 0.37 0.69
CA ALA A 36 -1.74 0.82 -0.51
C ALA A 36 -0.25 1.07 -0.26
N GLY A 37 0.07 1.82 0.80
CA GLY A 37 1.45 2.14 1.17
C GLY A 37 2.25 0.89 1.50
N SER A 38 1.65 -0.04 2.24
CA SER A 38 2.26 -1.34 2.55
C SER A 38 2.50 -2.16 1.27
N ALA A 39 1.59 -2.16 0.30
CA ALA A 39 1.77 -2.86 -0.97
C ALA A 39 3.02 -2.35 -1.72
N PHE A 40 3.24 -1.04 -1.78
CA PHE A 40 4.42 -0.46 -2.41
C PHE A 40 5.72 -0.80 -1.68
N ILE A 41 5.71 -0.79 -0.34
CA ILE A 41 6.87 -1.14 0.47
C ILE A 41 7.22 -2.62 0.30
N VAL A 42 6.24 -3.52 0.42
CA VAL A 42 6.45 -4.96 0.25
C VAL A 42 6.91 -5.29 -1.16
N ASN A 43 6.37 -4.60 -2.18
CA ASN A 43 6.83 -4.77 -3.55
C ASN A 43 8.29 -4.36 -3.72
N ALA A 44 8.72 -3.26 -3.10
CA ALA A 44 10.12 -2.84 -3.13
C ALA A 44 11.03 -3.87 -2.45
N LEU A 45 10.60 -4.46 -1.33
CA LEU A 45 11.32 -5.52 -0.63
C LEU A 45 11.57 -6.77 -1.48
N THR A 46 10.77 -7.03 -2.53
CA THR A 46 10.99 -8.18 -3.45
C THR A 46 12.31 -8.11 -4.22
N THR A 47 12.91 -6.93 -4.26
CA THR A 47 14.13 -6.63 -5.00
C THR A 47 15.34 -6.40 -4.09
N GLU A 48 15.16 -6.50 -2.78
CA GLU A 48 16.25 -6.41 -1.80
C GLU A 48 17.09 -7.71 -1.79
N PRO A 49 18.43 -7.63 -1.92
CA PRO A 49 19.30 -8.80 -1.99
C PRO A 49 19.14 -9.78 -0.81
N GLY A 50 18.92 -9.25 0.40
CA GLY A 50 18.74 -10.07 1.61
C GLY A 50 17.41 -10.82 1.70
N LEU A 51 16.41 -10.44 0.89
CA LEU A 51 15.06 -11.00 0.89
C LEU A 51 14.73 -11.82 -0.36
N LEU A 52 15.71 -12.00 -1.26
CA LEU A 52 15.57 -12.83 -2.46
C LEU A 52 15.05 -14.26 -2.19
N PRO A 53 15.43 -14.97 -1.12
CA PRO A 53 14.86 -16.27 -0.80
C PRO A 53 13.34 -16.23 -0.55
N TYR A 54 12.83 -15.09 -0.08
CA TYR A 54 11.42 -14.85 0.23
C TYR A 54 10.67 -14.09 -0.87
N LYS A 55 11.24 -14.01 -2.08
CA LYS A 55 10.62 -13.26 -3.19
C LYS A 55 9.21 -13.75 -3.52
N LYS A 56 8.99 -15.07 -3.57
CA LYS A 56 7.67 -15.65 -3.87
C LYS A 56 6.61 -15.21 -2.85
N PRO A 57 6.79 -15.40 -1.53
CA PRO A 57 5.79 -14.94 -0.56
C PRO A 57 5.63 -13.42 -0.56
N LEU A 58 6.69 -12.63 -0.74
CA LEU A 58 6.58 -11.18 -0.83
C LEU A 58 5.73 -10.71 -2.02
N VAL A 59 5.89 -11.35 -3.18
CA VAL A 59 5.05 -11.07 -4.36
C VAL A 59 3.59 -11.43 -4.10
N ILE A 60 3.32 -12.58 -3.46
CA ILE A 60 1.95 -12.99 -3.10
C ILE A 60 1.32 -11.95 -2.15
N VAL A 61 2.03 -11.56 -1.09
CA VAL A 61 1.55 -10.55 -0.14
C VAL A 61 1.30 -9.22 -0.84
N THR A 62 2.19 -8.80 -1.73
CA THR A 62 2.03 -7.59 -2.54
C THR A 62 0.71 -7.63 -3.33
N TRP A 63 0.47 -8.73 -4.05
CA TRP A 63 -0.76 -8.88 -4.84
C TRP A 63 -2.02 -8.91 -3.98
N VAL A 64 -1.99 -9.57 -2.82
CA VAL A 64 -3.10 -9.57 -1.87
C VAL A 64 -3.40 -8.14 -1.38
N LEU A 65 -2.36 -7.36 -1.05
CA LEU A 65 -2.52 -5.97 -0.63
C LEU A 65 -3.05 -5.08 -1.76
N ILE A 66 -2.60 -5.27 -3.00
CA ILE A 66 -3.11 -4.54 -4.17
C ILE A 66 -4.60 -4.85 -4.38
N VAL A 67 -4.99 -6.13 -4.34
CA VAL A 67 -6.39 -6.54 -4.51
C VAL A 67 -7.26 -5.99 -3.38
N ALA A 68 -6.81 -6.09 -2.13
CA ALA A 68 -7.51 -5.53 -0.98
C ALA A 68 -7.68 -4.00 -1.13
N THR A 69 -6.63 -3.29 -1.53
CA THR A 69 -6.68 -1.84 -1.78
C THR A 69 -7.67 -1.51 -2.89
N ALA A 70 -7.68 -2.26 -3.99
CA ALA A 70 -8.61 -2.04 -5.09
C ALA A 70 -10.06 -2.24 -4.65
N LEU A 71 -10.35 -3.31 -3.89
CA LEU A 71 -11.68 -3.56 -3.34
C LEU A 71 -12.13 -2.43 -2.39
N GLN A 72 -11.24 -1.99 -1.50
CA GLN A 72 -11.52 -0.85 -0.61
C GLN A 72 -11.74 0.45 -1.37
N PHE A 73 -10.98 0.68 -2.44
CA PHE A 73 -11.15 1.85 -3.30
C PHE A 73 -12.52 1.85 -3.98
N PHE A 74 -12.95 0.72 -4.56
CA PHE A 74 -14.29 0.61 -5.16
C PHE A 74 -15.39 0.74 -4.11
N TYR A 75 -15.17 0.22 -2.91
CA TYR A 75 -16.08 0.39 -1.79
C TYR A 75 -16.23 1.86 -1.39
N LEU A 76 -15.13 2.59 -1.22
CA LEU A 76 -15.12 4.03 -0.96
C LEU A 76 -15.82 4.79 -2.08
N LEU A 77 -15.53 4.48 -3.33
CA LEU A 77 -16.15 5.12 -4.48
C LEU A 77 -17.68 4.93 -4.46
N ARG A 78 -18.16 3.73 -4.13
CA ARG A 78 -19.59 3.41 -4.09
C ARG A 78 -20.34 3.97 -2.88
N TYR A 79 -19.72 4.08 -1.71
CA TYR A 79 -20.43 4.41 -0.48
C TYR A 79 -20.10 5.78 0.10
N LYS A 80 -18.96 6.36 -0.28
CA LYS A 80 -18.53 7.68 0.17
C LYS A 80 -18.73 8.76 -0.90
N PHE A 81 -18.55 8.42 -2.17
CA PHE A 81 -18.57 9.40 -3.27
C PHE A 81 -19.78 9.33 -4.21
N PHE A 82 -20.42 8.17 -4.34
CA PHE A 82 -21.64 7.95 -5.14
C PHE A 82 -22.80 7.46 -4.27
#